data_AF-A0A8J7DFL5-F1
#
_entry.id   AF-A0A8J7DFL5-F1
#
_cell.length_a   1.000
_cell.length_b   1.000
_cell.length_c   1.000
_cell.angle_alpha   90.00
_cell.angle_beta   90.00
_cell.angle_gamma   90.00
#
_symmetry.space_group_name_H-M   'P 1'
#
loop_
_entity.id
_entity.type
_entity.pdbx_description
1 polymer ?
#
loop_
_entity_poly.entity_id
_entity_poly.type
_entity_poly.pdbx_seq_one_letter_code
_entity_poly.pdbx_strand_id
1 'polypeptide(L)'
;MSNKLISTEELNAYQCLQMRHDEIYHHEIVVLDISRRMNHIALHLVKYLGILSSIPVSAAENKRAFIDSFIMIVSASNLLGISLAKELLIDRINCRDANFIDEYILLLAELAKACEATDHQEDYPIRATWNKNIRKFFYLLLCEANSRNISILEESRRRLASVEIKHSLNDILRRNK
;
A
#
# COMPACT_ATOMS: atom_id res chain seq x y z
N MET A 1 12.69 11.77 19.66
CA MET A 1 11.75 12.50 18.79
C MET A 1 10.44 11.75 18.85
N SER A 2 9.37 12.38 19.35
CA SER A 2 8.05 11.75 19.49
C SER A 2 7.46 11.50 18.11
N ASN A 3 7.03 10.27 17.82
CA ASN A 3 6.39 9.91 16.57
C ASN A 3 5.03 10.61 16.53
N LYS A 4 4.87 11.60 15.64
CA LYS A 4 3.63 12.38 15.53
C LYS A 4 2.51 11.43 15.09
N LEU A 5 1.46 11.30 15.91
CA LEU A 5 0.25 10.60 15.53
C LEU A 5 -0.29 11.19 14.22
N ILE A 6 -0.53 10.34 13.23
CA ILE A 6 -1.10 10.73 11.93
C ILE A 6 -2.50 11.30 12.18
N SER A 7 -2.78 12.52 11.68
CA SER A 7 -4.13 13.07 11.75
C SER A 7 -5.03 12.51 10.63
N THR A 8 -6.35 12.52 10.86
CA THR A 8 -7.34 12.13 9.85
C THR A 8 -7.27 13.01 8.60
N GLU A 9 -6.97 14.29 8.76
CA GLU A 9 -6.82 15.26 7.68
C GLU A 9 -5.55 14.96 6.87
N GLU A 10 -4.42 14.70 7.54
CA GLU A 10 -3.15 14.36 6.89
C GLU A 10 -3.27 13.07 6.07
N LEU A 11 -3.98 12.07 6.59
CA LEU A 11 -4.21 10.79 5.93
C LEU A 11 -5.17 10.92 4.74
N ASN A 12 -6.28 11.66 4.89
CA ASN A 12 -7.18 11.94 3.78
C ASN A 12 -6.48 12.70 2.65
N ALA A 13 -5.70 13.74 3.00
CA ALA A 13 -4.93 14.49 2.02
C ALA A 13 -3.93 13.60 1.28
N TYR A 14 -3.26 12.69 1.99
CA TYR A 14 -2.36 11.73 1.37
C TYR A 14 -3.10 10.74 0.45
N GLN A 15 -4.26 10.24 0.89
CA GLN A 15 -5.06 9.30 0.11
C GLN A 15 -5.53 9.91 -1.22
N CYS A 16 -5.97 11.19 -1.20
CA CYS A 16 -6.28 11.96 -2.41
C CYS A 16 -5.05 12.19 -3.30
N LEU A 17 -3.90 12.50 -2.70
CA LEU A 17 -2.65 12.67 -3.43
C LEU A 17 -2.26 11.38 -4.17
N GLN A 18 -2.34 10.23 -3.49
CA GLN A 18 -2.07 8.93 -4.10
C GLN A 18 -3.01 8.65 -5.28
N MET A 19 -4.30 8.92 -5.12
CA MET A 19 -5.29 8.71 -6.18
C MET A 19 -4.92 9.50 -7.44
N ARG A 20 -4.63 10.79 -7.28
CA ARG A 20 -4.20 11.67 -8.39
C ARG A 20 -2.88 11.22 -9.01
N HIS A 21 -1.93 10.79 -8.18
CA HIS A 21 -0.65 10.27 -8.66
C HIS A 21 -0.86 9.03 -9.56
N ASP A 22 -1.69 8.08 -9.13
CA ASP A 22 -1.98 6.86 -9.88
C ASP A 22 -2.64 7.19 -11.23
N GLU A 23 -3.58 8.15 -11.25
CA GLU A 23 -4.25 8.61 -12.49
C GLU A 23 -3.27 9.22 -13.50
N ILE A 24 -2.25 9.96 -13.04
CA ILE A 24 -1.31 10.68 -13.91
C ILE A 24 -0.16 9.77 -14.38
N TYR A 25 0.43 9.01 -13.46
CA TYR A 25 1.70 8.32 -13.71
C TYR A 25 1.57 6.81 -13.90
N HIS A 26 0.38 6.24 -13.64
CA HIS A 26 0.10 4.80 -13.75
C HIS A 26 -1.20 4.53 -14.53
N HIS A 27 -1.46 5.36 -15.56
CA HIS A 27 -2.67 5.27 -16.38
C HIS A 27 -2.89 3.85 -16.93
N GLU A 28 -1.81 3.15 -17.34
CA GLU A 28 -1.86 1.78 -17.83
C GLU A 28 -2.41 0.76 -16.82
N ILE A 29 -2.28 1.05 -15.53
CA ILE A 29 -2.83 0.23 -14.44
C ILE A 29 -4.24 0.69 -14.10
N VAL A 30 -4.49 2.01 -14.10
CA VAL A 30 -5.79 2.59 -13.74
C VAL A 30 -6.90 2.16 -14.71
N VAL A 31 -6.60 2.02 -16.00
CA VAL A 31 -7.57 1.59 -17.02
C VAL A 31 -7.92 0.10 -17.00
N LEU A 32 -7.22 -0.70 -16.20
CA LEU A 32 -7.54 -2.12 -16.04
C LEU A 32 -8.84 -2.30 -15.27
N ASP A 33 -9.52 -3.43 -15.50
CA ASP A 33 -10.63 -3.84 -14.67
C ASP A 33 -10.21 -4.10 -13.21
N ILE A 34 -11.19 -4.08 -12.32
CA ILE A 34 -10.96 -4.19 -10.87
C ILE A 34 -10.17 -5.46 -10.50
N SER A 35 -10.44 -6.59 -11.14
CA SER A 35 -9.79 -7.87 -10.85
C SER A 35 -8.32 -7.84 -11.24
N ARG A 36 -7.99 -7.30 -12.41
CA ARG A 36 -6.60 -7.14 -12.85
C ARG A 36 -5.82 -6.16 -11.96
N ARG A 37 -6.47 -5.10 -11.47
CA ARG A 37 -5.86 -4.16 -10.52
C ARG A 37 -5.61 -4.80 -9.15
N MET A 38 -6.56 -5.61 -8.66
CA MET A 38 -6.39 -6.42 -7.45
C MET A 38 -5.20 -7.39 -7.60
N ASN A 39 -5.11 -8.11 -8.72
CA ASN A 39 -3.98 -8.99 -9.01
C ASN A 39 -2.65 -8.23 -9.04
N HIS A 40 -2.62 -7.07 -9.69
CA HIS A 40 -1.43 -6.21 -9.72
C HIS A 40 -0.97 -5.79 -8.31
N ILE A 41 -1.90 -5.37 -7.45
CA ILE A 41 -1.61 -5.02 -6.06
C ILE A 41 -1.04 -6.21 -5.30
N ALA A 42 -1.68 -7.39 -5.39
CA ALA A 42 -1.21 -8.60 -4.70
C ALA A 42 0.22 -8.99 -5.14
N LEU A 43 0.53 -8.88 -6.43
CA LEU A 43 1.88 -9.14 -6.95
C LEU A 43 2.91 -8.12 -6.44
N HIS A 44 2.55 -6.85 -6.28
CA HIS A 44 3.44 -5.88 -5.65
C HIS A 44 3.71 -6.22 -4.19
N LEU A 45 2.68 -6.61 -3.43
CA LEU A 45 2.83 -6.99 -2.03
C LEU A 45 3.71 -8.25 -1.87
N VAL A 46 3.59 -9.27 -2.74
CA VAL A 46 4.47 -10.45 -2.69
C VAL A 46 5.93 -10.11 -3.00
N LYS A 47 6.15 -9.23 -3.98
CA LYS A 47 7.49 -8.73 -4.32
C LYS A 47 8.13 -8.02 -3.13
N TYR A 48 7.36 -7.16 -2.44
CA TYR A 48 7.88 -6.44 -1.28
C TYR A 48 8.08 -7.36 -0.08
N LEU A 49 7.20 -8.33 0.15
CA LEU A 49 7.38 -9.37 1.18
C LEU A 49 8.73 -10.07 1.04
N GLY A 50 9.13 -10.45 -0.18
CA GLY A 50 10.42 -11.09 -0.42
C GLY A 50 11.61 -10.25 0.03
N ILE A 51 11.54 -8.92 -0.13
CA ILE A 51 12.57 -7.99 0.36
C ILE A 51 12.47 -7.86 1.89
N LEU A 52 11.26 -7.69 2.42
CA LEU A 52 11.01 -7.48 3.84
C LEU A 52 11.45 -8.67 4.71
N SER A 53 11.37 -9.89 4.17
CA SER A 53 11.75 -11.12 4.87
C SER A 53 13.22 -11.48 4.74
N SER A 54 13.89 -11.06 3.67
CA SER A 54 15.28 -11.46 3.37
C SER A 54 16.32 -10.40 3.71
N ILE A 55 15.93 -9.12 3.74
CA ILE A 55 16.84 -7.99 3.96
C ILE A 55 16.70 -7.46 5.38
N PRO A 56 17.80 -7.15 6.10
CA PRO A 56 17.73 -6.57 7.45
C PRO A 56 16.86 -5.31 7.51
N VAL A 57 16.11 -5.15 8.61
CA VAL A 57 15.22 -3.99 8.83
C VAL A 57 15.95 -2.64 8.78
N SER A 58 17.24 -2.62 9.15
CA SER A 58 18.09 -1.42 9.09
C SER A 58 18.50 -1.00 7.67
N ALA A 59 18.34 -1.87 6.67
CA ALA A 59 18.75 -1.58 5.31
C ALA A 59 17.77 -0.63 4.59
N ALA A 60 18.32 0.19 3.69
CA ALA A 60 17.53 1.14 2.92
C ALA A 60 16.53 0.45 1.98
N GLU A 61 16.88 -0.72 1.42
CA GLU A 61 15.97 -1.51 0.58
C GLU A 61 14.76 -2.02 1.37
N ASN A 62 14.96 -2.48 2.61
CA ASN A 62 13.88 -2.93 3.48
C ASN A 62 12.93 -1.76 3.79
N LYS A 63 13.48 -0.61 4.22
CA LYS A 63 12.68 0.60 4.45
C LYS A 63 11.89 0.98 3.19
N ARG A 64 12.51 0.94 2.01
CA ARG A 64 11.85 1.24 0.75
C ARG A 64 10.70 0.28 0.45
N ALA A 65 10.91 -1.03 0.57
CA ALA A 65 9.86 -2.03 0.35
C ALA A 65 8.70 -1.89 1.35
N PHE A 66 9.00 -1.49 2.59
CA PHE A 66 8.00 -1.22 3.61
C PHE A 66 7.11 -0.02 3.23
N ILE A 67 7.73 1.10 2.84
CA ILE A 67 6.99 2.28 2.38
C ILE A 67 6.20 1.98 1.11
N ASP A 68 6.80 1.29 0.14
CA ASP A 68 6.14 0.95 -1.12
C ASP A 68 4.97 -0.05 -0.90
N SER A 69 5.02 -0.89 0.15
CA SER A 69 3.87 -1.70 0.57
C SER A 69 2.71 -0.84 1.07
N PHE A 70 2.98 0.18 1.89
CA PHE A 70 1.96 1.11 2.37
C PHE A 70 1.30 1.89 1.23
N ILE A 71 2.09 2.36 0.28
CA ILE A 71 1.59 3.01 -0.94
C ILE A 71 0.59 2.08 -1.66
N MET A 72 0.90 0.79 -1.80
CA MET A 72 -0.03 -0.17 -2.42
C MET A 72 -1.31 -0.38 -1.64
N ILE A 73 -1.27 -0.36 -0.31
CA ILE A 73 -2.48 -0.45 0.52
C ILE A 73 -3.33 0.82 0.40
N VAL A 74 -2.72 2.00 0.26
CA VAL A 74 -3.46 3.24 -0.03
C VAL A 74 -4.10 3.19 -1.42
N SER A 75 -3.37 2.77 -2.45
CA SER A 75 -3.93 2.57 -3.80
C SER A 75 -5.05 1.54 -3.83
N ALA A 76 -4.92 0.43 -3.08
CA ALA A 76 -5.97 -0.57 -2.94
C ALA A 76 -7.22 -0.01 -2.23
N SER A 77 -7.02 0.83 -1.22
CA SER A 77 -8.11 1.50 -0.51
C SER A 77 -8.86 2.45 -1.43
N ASN A 78 -8.15 3.20 -2.28
CA ASN A 78 -8.76 4.02 -3.33
C ASN A 78 -9.55 3.20 -4.34
N LEU A 79 -8.99 2.07 -4.81
CA LEU A 79 -9.69 1.15 -5.71
C LEU A 79 -11.01 0.62 -5.12
N LEU A 80 -11.03 0.32 -3.82
CA LEU A 80 -12.17 -0.29 -3.13
C LEU A 80 -13.18 0.73 -2.56
N GLY A 81 -12.86 2.03 -2.61
CA GLY A 81 -13.67 3.08 -1.99
C GLY A 81 -13.62 3.05 -0.45
N ILE A 82 -12.50 2.60 0.13
CA ILE A 82 -12.28 2.56 1.59
C ILE A 82 -11.64 3.88 2.03
N SER A 83 -12.27 4.58 2.98
CA SER A 83 -11.71 5.80 3.57
C SER A 83 -10.81 5.45 4.76
N LEU A 84 -9.49 5.55 4.58
CA LEU A 84 -8.53 5.19 5.62
C LEU A 84 -8.63 6.08 6.86
N ALA A 85 -9.02 7.35 6.71
CA ALA A 85 -9.27 8.23 7.86
C ALA A 85 -10.46 7.77 8.72
N LYS A 86 -11.51 7.20 8.12
CA LYS A 86 -12.62 6.61 8.90
C LYS A 86 -12.15 5.37 9.67
N GLU A 87 -11.34 4.53 9.04
CA GLU A 87 -10.75 3.36 9.70
C GLU A 87 -9.90 3.80 10.91
N LEU A 88 -9.06 4.83 10.76
CA LEU A 88 -8.24 5.36 11.86
C LEU A 88 -9.04 5.80 13.10
N LEU A 89 -10.31 6.22 12.93
CA LEU A 89 -11.20 6.61 14.03
C LEU A 89 -11.85 5.41 14.75
N ILE A 90 -12.08 4.31 14.03
CA ILE A 90 -12.85 3.15 14.53
C ILE A 90 -11.97 2.26 15.40
N ASP A 91 -10.82 1.85 14.88
CA ASP A 91 -9.84 1.07 15.65
C ASP A 91 -8.69 2.00 16.03
N ARG A 92 -8.65 2.38 17.31
CA ARG A 92 -7.40 2.91 17.89
C ARG A 92 -6.32 1.87 17.58
N ILE A 93 -5.20 2.32 17.03
CA ILE A 93 -4.07 1.47 16.63
C ILE A 93 -3.71 0.53 17.81
N ASN A 94 -4.19 -0.71 17.76
CA ASN A 94 -3.95 -1.71 18.80
C ASN A 94 -2.92 -2.69 18.28
N CYS A 95 -1.64 -2.32 18.47
CA CYS A 95 -0.53 -3.14 18.04
C CYS A 95 -0.44 -4.35 18.97
N ARG A 96 -0.81 -5.52 18.45
CA ARG A 96 -0.53 -6.80 19.12
C ARG A 96 0.94 -7.16 18.92
N ASP A 97 1.52 -7.90 19.87
CA ASP A 97 2.87 -8.48 19.78
C ASP A 97 2.94 -9.66 18.77
N ALA A 98 2.33 -9.50 17.60
CA ALA A 98 2.45 -10.46 16.52
C ALA A 98 3.66 -10.12 15.64
N ASN A 99 4.34 -11.15 15.13
CA ASN A 99 5.43 -10.96 14.18
C ASN A 99 4.88 -10.30 12.89
N PHE A 100 5.43 -9.14 12.54
CA PHE A 100 5.02 -8.37 11.36
C PHE A 100 5.02 -9.19 10.06
N ILE A 101 6.04 -10.03 9.85
CA ILE A 101 6.18 -10.82 8.62
C ILE A 101 5.13 -11.94 8.58
N ASP A 102 4.87 -12.61 9.70
CA ASP A 102 3.88 -13.69 9.76
C ASP A 102 2.48 -13.15 9.44
N GLU A 103 2.10 -12.02 10.04
CA GLU A 103 0.82 -11.37 9.75
C GLU A 103 0.75 -10.86 8.30
N TYR A 104 1.83 -10.30 7.76
CA TYR A 104 1.89 -9.89 6.36
C TYR A 104 1.61 -11.08 5.43
N ILE A 105 2.23 -12.23 5.69
CA ILE A 105 2.04 -13.47 4.92
C ILE A 105 0.58 -13.92 4.98
N LEU A 106 -0.02 -13.96 6.16
CA LEU A 106 -1.41 -14.40 6.34
C LEU A 106 -2.39 -13.52 5.56
N LEU A 107 -2.24 -12.19 5.69
CA LEU A 107 -3.08 -11.24 4.96
C LEU A 107 -2.87 -11.36 3.45
N LEU A 108 -1.62 -11.52 3.00
CA LEU A 108 -1.32 -11.69 1.59
C LEU A 108 -1.88 -12.99 1.01
N ALA A 109 -1.86 -14.07 1.78
CA ALA A 109 -2.45 -15.34 1.37
C ALA A 109 -3.97 -15.23 1.18
N GLU A 110 -4.68 -14.51 2.07
CA GLU A 110 -6.12 -14.24 1.90
C GLU A 110 -6.38 -13.40 0.62
N LEU A 111 -5.53 -12.40 0.31
CA LEU A 111 -5.65 -11.64 -0.93
C LEU A 111 -5.38 -12.52 -2.16
N ALA A 112 -4.34 -13.36 -2.12
CA ALA A 112 -4.01 -14.28 -3.21
C ALA A 112 -5.13 -15.29 -3.48
N LYS A 113 -5.76 -15.85 -2.43
CA LYS A 113 -6.92 -16.71 -2.61
C LYS A 113 -8.10 -15.98 -3.25
N ALA A 114 -8.34 -14.72 -2.88
CA ALA A 114 -9.38 -13.91 -3.51
C ALA A 114 -9.09 -13.64 -5.00
N CYS A 115 -7.82 -13.45 -5.37
CA CYS A 115 -7.40 -13.35 -6.77
C CYS A 115 -7.68 -14.66 -7.53
N GLU A 116 -7.21 -15.80 -7.01
CA GLU A 116 -7.42 -17.14 -7.60
C GLU A 116 -8.92 -17.46 -7.76
N ALA A 117 -9.72 -17.18 -6.73
CA ALA A 117 -11.16 -17.39 -6.76
C ALA A 117 -11.86 -16.56 -7.85
N THR A 118 -11.31 -15.37 -8.16
CA THR A 118 -11.81 -14.53 -9.25
C THR A 118 -11.53 -15.18 -10.61
N ASP A 119 -10.35 -15.74 -10.80
CA ASP A 119 -9.94 -16.40 -12.04
C ASP A 119 -10.74 -17.69 -12.30
N HIS A 120 -11.07 -18.42 -11.23
CA HIS A 120 -11.86 -19.65 -11.29
C HIS A 120 -13.38 -19.43 -11.23
N GLN A 121 -13.85 -18.18 -11.04
CA GLN A 121 -15.27 -17.85 -10.81
C GLN A 121 -15.90 -18.66 -9.67
N GLU A 122 -15.14 -18.84 -8.58
CA GLU A 122 -15.61 -19.55 -7.39
C GLU A 122 -16.72 -18.75 -6.67
N ASP A 123 -17.61 -19.45 -5.98
CA ASP A 123 -18.51 -18.84 -5.00
C ASP A 123 -17.72 -18.44 -3.74
N TYR A 124 -16.98 -17.34 -3.85
CA TYR A 124 -16.10 -16.81 -2.82
C TYR A 124 -16.43 -15.33 -2.56
N PRO A 125 -16.43 -14.86 -1.30
CA PRO A 125 -16.77 -13.48 -0.95
C PRO A 125 -15.62 -12.50 -1.26
N ILE A 126 -15.16 -12.45 -2.52
CA ILE A 126 -13.96 -11.74 -3.00
C ILE A 126 -13.88 -10.31 -2.44
N ARG A 127 -14.94 -9.50 -2.64
CA ARG A 127 -14.93 -8.09 -2.21
C ARG A 127 -14.89 -7.94 -0.69
N ALA A 128 -15.58 -8.79 0.05
CA ALA A 128 -15.57 -8.75 1.51
C ALA A 128 -14.19 -9.14 2.05
N THR A 129 -13.56 -10.17 1.48
CA THR A 129 -12.19 -10.59 1.81
C THR A 129 -11.19 -9.47 1.55
N TRP A 130 -11.22 -8.83 0.38
CA TRP A 130 -10.36 -7.69 0.07
C TRP A 130 -10.56 -6.54 1.05
N ASN A 131 -11.81 -6.11 1.26
CA ASN A 131 -12.12 -5.01 2.17
C ASN A 131 -11.64 -5.27 3.62
N LYS A 132 -11.77 -6.51 4.12
CA LYS A 132 -11.27 -6.92 5.44
C LYS A 132 -9.74 -6.85 5.48
N ASN A 133 -9.05 -7.43 4.49
CA ASN A 133 -7.60 -7.54 4.50
C ASN A 133 -6.88 -6.21 4.26
N ILE A 134 -7.41 -5.35 3.40
CA ILE A 134 -6.83 -4.00 3.18
C ILE A 134 -6.84 -3.18 4.47
N ARG A 135 -7.93 -3.24 5.26
CA ARG A 135 -7.98 -2.61 6.58
C ARG A 135 -6.93 -3.17 7.54
N LYS A 136 -6.84 -4.50 7.64
CA LYS A 136 -5.84 -5.16 8.50
C LYS A 136 -4.42 -4.80 8.08
N PHE A 137 -4.11 -4.82 6.78
CA PHE A 137 -2.82 -4.41 6.26
C PHE A 137 -2.49 -2.97 6.60
N PHE A 138 -3.46 -2.08 6.47
CA PHE A 138 -3.30 -0.67 6.84
C PHE A 138 -2.86 -0.53 8.30
N TYR A 139 -3.56 -1.19 9.26
CA TYR A 139 -3.16 -1.15 10.67
C TYR A 139 -1.81 -1.84 10.94
N LEU A 140 -1.55 -2.98 10.30
CA LEU A 140 -0.28 -3.70 10.43
C LEU A 140 0.90 -2.78 10.06
N LEU A 141 0.79 -2.07 8.94
CA LEU A 141 1.81 -1.14 8.47
C LEU A 141 1.91 0.12 9.35
N LEU A 142 0.81 0.64 9.90
CA LEU A 142 0.87 1.75 10.85
C LEU A 142 1.56 1.36 12.15
N CYS A 143 1.24 0.18 12.69
CA CYS A 143 1.89 -0.37 13.87
C CYS A 143 3.38 -0.57 13.66
N GLU A 144 3.75 -1.15 12.52
CA GLU A 144 5.16 -1.39 12.21
C GLU A 144 5.93 -0.10 11.91
N ALA A 145 5.27 0.92 11.34
CA ALA A 145 5.89 2.23 11.21
C ALA A 145 6.14 2.87 12.59
N ASN A 146 5.21 2.67 13.52
CA ASN A 146 5.39 3.16 14.88
C ASN A 146 6.54 2.43 15.60
N SER A 147 6.63 1.09 15.48
CA SER A 147 7.71 0.29 16.07
C SER A 147 9.09 0.66 15.51
N ARG A 148 9.15 0.95 14.20
CA ARG A 148 10.37 1.38 13.51
C ARG A 148 10.67 2.88 13.61
N ASN A 149 9.82 3.66 14.28
CA ASN A 149 9.92 5.13 14.36
C ASN A 149 10.01 5.80 12.97
N ILE A 150 9.16 5.36 12.03
CA ILE A 150 9.09 5.86 10.66
C ILE A 150 7.89 6.81 10.52
N SER A 151 8.15 8.03 10.02
CA SER A 151 7.12 8.97 9.56
C SER A 151 6.54 8.50 8.22
N ILE A 152 5.64 7.51 8.26
CA ILE A 152 5.22 6.76 7.07
C ILE A 152 4.60 7.64 5.99
N LEU A 153 3.79 8.64 6.35
CA LEU A 153 3.19 9.56 5.37
C LEU A 153 4.23 10.47 4.72
N GLU A 154 5.21 10.96 5.48
CA GLU A 154 6.27 11.81 4.94
C GLU A 154 7.16 11.04 3.96
N GLU A 155 7.59 9.84 4.37
CA GLU A 155 8.38 8.95 3.53
C GLU A 155 7.61 8.56 2.26
N SER A 156 6.32 8.26 2.37
CA SER A 156 5.50 7.92 1.20
C SER A 156 5.37 9.10 0.23
N ARG A 157 5.18 10.34 0.73
CA ARG A 157 5.20 11.55 -0.13
C ARG A 157 6.53 11.72 -0.87
N ARG A 158 7.66 11.49 -0.19
CA ARG A 158 8.98 11.52 -0.83
C ARG A 158 9.10 10.47 -1.94
N ARG A 159 8.51 9.29 -1.75
CA ARG A 159 8.50 8.23 -2.76
C ARG A 159 7.68 8.61 -3.98
N LEU A 160 6.49 9.20 -3.82
CA LEU A 160 5.70 9.72 -4.94
C LEU A 160 6.50 10.75 -5.74
N ALA A 161 7.05 11.78 -5.09
CA ALA A 161 7.85 12.81 -5.76
C ALA A 161 9.03 12.24 -6.57
N SER A 162 9.66 11.15 -6.09
CA SER A 162 10.75 10.50 -6.82
C SER A 162 10.31 9.87 -8.16
N VAL A 163 9.06 9.43 -8.26
CA VAL A 163 8.47 8.90 -9.50
C VAL A 163 8.13 10.05 -10.46
N GLU A 164 7.54 11.13 -9.95
CA GLU A 164 7.18 12.32 -10.73
C GLU A 164 8.39 12.96 -11.42
N ILE A 165 9.51 13.07 -10.70
CA ILE A 165 10.77 13.59 -11.24
C ILE A 165 11.28 12.71 -12.38
N LYS A 166 11.23 11.37 -12.20
CA LYS A 166 11.69 10.42 -13.22
C LYS A 166 10.86 10.52 -14.51
N HIS A 167 9.54 10.67 -14.39
CA HIS A 167 8.66 10.88 -15.54
C HIS A 167 8.93 12.22 -16.24
N SER A 168 9.03 13.31 -15.48
CA SER A 168 9.31 14.64 -16.02
C SER A 168 10.61 14.68 -16.82
N LEU A 169 11.67 14.03 -16.33
CA LEU A 169 12.95 13.90 -17.04
C LEU A 169 12.81 13.11 -18.34
N ASN A 170 12.06 12.00 -18.33
CA ASN A 170 11.83 11.20 -19.52
C ASN A 170 11.05 11.97 -20.59
N ASP A 171 10.09 12.80 -20.20
CA ASP A 171 9.30 13.62 -21.13
C ASP A 171 10.14 14.72 -21.77
N ILE A 172 11.03 15.37 -21.00
CA ILE A 172 12.00 16.33 -21.54
C ILE A 172 12.91 15.66 -22.57
N LEU A 173 13.44 14.47 -22.26
CA LEU A 173 14.31 13.72 -23.17
C LEU A 173 13.60 13.28 -24.45
N ARG A 174 12.29 13.00 -24.40
CA ARG A 174 11.49 12.65 -25.58
C ARG A 174 11.15 13.84 -26.47
N ARG A 175 10.99 15.04 -25.90
CA ARG A 175 10.70 16.28 -26.65
C ARG A 175 11.91 16.88 -27.36
N ASN A 176 13.13 16.48 -26.96
CA ASN A 176 14.39 16.95 -27.54
C ASN A 176 14.98 15.96 -28.57
N LYS A 177 14.19 14.99 -29.05
CA LYS A 177 14.52 14.09 -30.17
C LYS A 177 13.59 14.40 -31.34
#